data_AF-A0A433SJW1-F1
#
_entry.id   AF-A0A433SJW1-F1
#
_cell.length_a   1.000
_cell.length_b   1.000
_cell.length_c   1.000
_cell.angle_alpha   90.00
_cell.angle_beta   90.00
_cell.angle_gamma   90.00
#
_symmetry.space_group_name_H-M   'P 1'
#
loop_
_entity.id
_entity.type
_entity.pdbx_description
1 polymer ?
#
loop_
_entity_poly.entity_id
_entity_poly.type
_entity_poly.pdbx_seq_one_letter_code
_entity_poly.pdbx_strand_id
1 'polypeptide(L)'
;MIKGLSNSMGVFSWDMYRRMASSNVDNFVFSPLSVYAAMGMLLMGTQGSSPSQLNAGLHVSSPIHSGFSHYNLSLPAEDDLGPSFAIANRLYHRPDFSYLPRYQRKVQRFYGSDIQQFE
;
A
#
# COMPACT_ATOMS: atom_id res chain seq x y z
N MET A 1 -4.43 14.13 8.61
CA MET A 1 -3.66 12.92 8.23
C MET A 1 -4.22 12.27 6.96
N ILE A 2 -5.52 11.95 6.85
CA ILE A 2 -6.10 11.31 5.64
C ILE A 2 -5.96 12.14 4.37
N LYS A 3 -6.13 13.47 4.43
CA LYS A 3 -6.06 14.34 3.22
C LYS A 3 -4.75 14.18 2.44
N GLY A 4 -3.61 14.07 3.12
CA GLY A 4 -2.32 13.87 2.47
C GLY A 4 -2.19 12.50 1.81
N LEU A 5 -2.63 11.43 2.48
CA LEU A 5 -2.71 10.10 1.88
C LEU A 5 -3.64 10.08 0.66
N SER A 6 -4.84 10.65 0.78
CA SER A 6 -5.83 10.71 -0.29
C SER A 6 -5.31 11.45 -1.52
N ASN A 7 -4.61 12.58 -1.33
CA ASN A 7 -4.03 13.34 -2.44
C ASN A 7 -2.93 12.55 -3.15
N SER A 8 -1.94 12.03 -2.40
CA SER A 8 -0.86 11.22 -2.96
C SER A 8 -1.38 9.99 -3.71
N MET A 9 -2.32 9.27 -3.10
CA MET A 9 -2.96 8.11 -3.71
C MET A 9 -3.77 8.49 -4.95
N GLY A 10 -4.48 9.62 -4.95
CA GLY A 10 -5.24 10.10 -6.11
C GLY A 10 -4.36 10.35 -7.33
N VAL A 11 -3.23 11.06 -7.15
CA VAL A 11 -2.28 11.31 -8.24
C VAL A 11 -1.64 10.01 -8.74
N PHE A 12 -1.19 9.15 -7.82
CA PHE A 12 -0.67 7.82 -8.17
C PHE A 12 -1.68 6.98 -8.96
N SER A 13 -2.95 6.96 -8.52
CA SER A 13 -4.02 6.19 -9.15
C SER A 13 -4.24 6.64 -10.58
N TRP A 14 -4.22 7.95 -10.82
CA TRP A 14 -4.38 8.53 -12.14
C TRP A 14 -3.21 8.18 -13.07
N ASP A 15 -1.97 8.30 -12.58
CA ASP A 15 -0.78 7.95 -13.36
C ASP A 15 -0.75 6.45 -13.72
N MET A 16 -1.09 5.57 -12.76
CA MET A 16 -1.22 4.13 -13.00
C MET A 16 -2.31 3.83 -14.02
N TYR A 17 -3.50 4.41 -13.86
CA TYR A 17 -4.61 4.22 -14.78
C TYR A 17 -4.22 4.61 -16.21
N ARG A 18 -3.62 5.79 -16.41
CA ARG A 18 -3.18 6.24 -17.75
C ARG A 18 -2.19 5.28 -18.38
N ARG A 19 -1.23 4.77 -17.61
CA ARG A 19 -0.24 3.80 -18.10
C ARG A 19 -0.90 2.48 -18.50
N MET A 20 -1.77 1.93 -17.67
CA MET A 20 -2.45 0.68 -17.99
C MET A 20 -3.43 0.85 -19.15
N ALA A 21 -4.21 1.92 -19.19
CA ALA A 21 -5.13 2.21 -20.29
C ALA A 21 -4.39 2.39 -21.63
N SER A 22 -3.15 2.91 -21.62
CA SER A 22 -2.39 3.09 -22.86
C SER A 22 -1.93 1.78 -23.51
N SER A 23 -1.88 0.69 -22.75
CA SER A 23 -1.42 -0.63 -23.21
C SER A 23 -2.50 -1.70 -23.19
N ASN A 24 -3.72 -1.38 -22.76
CA ASN A 24 -4.84 -2.31 -22.67
C ASN A 24 -5.99 -1.83 -23.55
N VAL A 25 -6.41 -2.69 -24.48
CA VAL A 25 -7.55 -2.43 -25.38
C VAL A 25 -8.87 -2.96 -24.83
N ASP A 26 -8.80 -3.82 -23.80
CA ASP A 26 -9.95 -4.44 -23.15
C ASP A 26 -10.29 -3.78 -21.80
N ASN A 27 -11.41 -4.21 -21.20
CA ASN A 27 -11.80 -3.81 -19.86
C ASN A 27 -10.76 -4.26 -18.82
N PHE A 28 -10.37 -3.35 -17.93
CA PHE A 28 -9.53 -3.68 -16.78
C PHE A 28 -10.05 -3.01 -15.51
N VAL A 29 -9.79 -3.66 -14.39
CA VAL A 29 -10.06 -3.16 -13.05
C VAL A 29 -8.83 -3.41 -12.19
N PHE A 30 -8.52 -2.46 -11.31
CA PHE A 30 -7.47 -2.62 -10.31
C PHE A 30 -7.84 -1.84 -9.07
N SER A 31 -7.19 -2.17 -7.94
CA SER A 31 -7.33 -1.42 -6.69
C SER A 31 -6.07 -0.57 -6.48
N PRO A 32 -6.10 0.73 -6.81
CA PRO A 32 -4.96 1.61 -6.55
C PRO A 32 -4.58 1.61 -5.07
N LEU A 33 -5.58 1.53 -4.18
CA LEU A 33 -5.40 1.46 -2.74
C LEU A 33 -4.54 0.27 -2.30
N SER A 34 -4.82 -0.91 -2.84
CA SER A 34 -4.07 -2.13 -2.50
C SER A 34 -2.63 -2.06 -3.01
N VAL A 35 -2.44 -1.61 -4.25
CA VAL A 35 -1.08 -1.42 -4.82
C VAL A 35 -0.31 -0.37 -4.03
N TYR A 36 -0.93 0.76 -3.70
CA TYR A 36 -0.31 1.81 -2.91
C TYR A 36 0.05 1.33 -1.51
N ALA A 37 -0.81 0.54 -0.86
CA ALA A 37 -0.53 -0.06 0.44
C ALA A 37 0.69 -0.99 0.38
N ALA A 38 0.75 -1.89 -0.61
CA ALA A 38 1.88 -2.79 -0.81
C ALA A 38 3.20 -2.03 -1.03
N MET A 39 3.18 -1.00 -1.87
CA MET A 39 4.35 -0.16 -2.14
C MET A 39 4.74 0.70 -0.92
N GLY A 40 3.76 1.14 -0.13
CA GLY A 40 4.00 1.83 1.14
C GLY A 40 4.63 0.92 2.20
N MET A 41 4.20 -0.34 2.28
CA MET A 41 4.88 -1.34 3.10
C MET A 41 6.33 -1.53 2.64
N LEU A 42 6.57 -1.68 1.33
CA LEU A 42 7.92 -1.81 0.77
C LEU A 42 8.81 -0.60 1.11
N LEU A 43 8.32 0.63 0.90
CA LEU A 43 9.03 1.89 1.18
C LEU A 43 9.63 1.90 2.59
N MET A 44 8.88 1.42 3.57
CA MET A 44 9.29 1.38 4.98
C MET A 44 10.52 0.48 5.25
N GLY A 45 10.76 -0.51 4.39
CA GLY A 45 11.91 -1.41 4.45
C GLY A 45 13.11 -0.96 3.61
N THR A 46 12.96 0.09 2.79
CA THR A 46 13.99 0.51 1.83
C THR A 46 15.04 1.46 2.42
N GLN A 47 16.22 1.48 1.80
CA GLN A 47 17.34 2.39 2.09
C GLN A 47 18.07 2.78 0.79
N GLY A 48 19.05 3.68 0.89
CA GLY A 48 19.82 4.15 -0.28
C GLY A 48 18.96 5.00 -1.22
N SER A 49 18.98 4.68 -2.51
CA SER A 49 18.23 5.41 -3.54
C SER A 49 16.76 5.00 -3.66
N SER A 50 16.40 3.79 -3.23
CA SER A 50 15.05 3.24 -3.37
C SER A 50 13.95 4.06 -2.67
N PRO A 51 14.15 4.63 -1.46
CA PRO A 51 13.17 5.51 -0.85
C PRO A 51 12.81 6.70 -1.73
N SER A 52 13.80 7.34 -2.38
CA SER A 52 13.57 8.51 -3.23
C SER A 52 12.74 8.16 -4.47
N GLN A 53 13.02 7.02 -5.09
CA GLN A 53 12.27 6.53 -6.25
C GLN A 53 10.82 6.18 -5.88
N LEU A 54 10.63 5.48 -4.75
CA LEU A 54 9.30 5.12 -4.27
C LEU A 54 8.50 6.35 -3.84
N ASN A 55 9.11 7.30 -3.14
CA ASN A 55 8.45 8.55 -2.77
C ASN A 55 7.99 9.34 -3.99
N ALA A 56 8.83 9.43 -5.03
CA ALA A 56 8.47 10.10 -6.28
C ALA A 56 7.35 9.36 -7.02
N GLY A 57 7.46 8.04 -7.19
CA GLY A 57 6.45 7.25 -7.90
C GLY A 57 5.09 7.18 -7.18
N LEU A 58 5.09 7.19 -5.85
CA LEU A 58 3.88 7.20 -5.02
C LEU A 58 3.38 8.62 -4.71
N HIS A 59 4.04 9.67 -5.21
CA HIS A 59 3.71 11.07 -4.91
C HIS A 59 3.61 11.37 -3.41
N VAL A 60 4.50 10.80 -2.60
CA VAL A 60 4.44 10.91 -1.13
C VAL A 60 4.63 12.36 -0.69
N SER A 61 3.58 12.95 -0.10
CA SER A 61 3.55 14.35 0.33
C SER A 61 3.31 14.53 1.83
N SER A 62 3.04 13.44 2.55
CA SER A 62 2.70 13.43 3.98
C SER A 62 3.11 12.09 4.63
N PRO A 63 3.00 11.93 5.96
CA PRO A 63 3.24 10.65 6.62
C PRO A 63 2.20 9.59 6.19
N ILE A 64 2.43 8.92 5.06
CA ILE A 64 1.46 8.00 4.46
C ILE A 64 1.17 6.79 5.36
N HIS A 65 2.15 6.31 6.13
CA HIS A 65 1.99 5.13 6.97
C HIS A 65 0.99 5.34 8.12
N SER A 66 1.04 6.49 8.81
CA SER A 66 0.03 6.83 9.82
C SER A 66 -1.32 7.13 9.18
N GLY A 67 -1.32 7.70 7.97
CA GLY A 67 -2.51 7.83 7.13
C GLY A 67 -3.20 6.48 6.89
N PHE A 68 -2.45 5.45 6.50
CA PHE A 68 -2.96 4.10 6.27
C PHE A 68 -3.48 3.44 7.55
N SER A 69 -2.72 3.55 8.64
CA SER A 69 -3.15 3.02 9.93
C SER A 69 -4.51 3.58 10.33
N HIS A 70 -4.68 4.90 10.19
CA HIS A 70 -5.94 5.56 10.51
C HIS A 70 -7.05 5.22 9.51
N TYR A 71 -6.75 5.07 8.22
CA TYR A 71 -7.70 4.61 7.22
C TYR A 71 -8.22 3.20 7.53
N ASN A 72 -7.32 2.25 7.82
CA ASN A 72 -7.71 0.88 8.15
C ASN A 72 -8.60 0.81 9.40
N LEU A 73 -8.33 1.64 10.41
CA LEU A 73 -9.16 1.76 11.61
C LEU A 73 -10.53 2.43 11.35
N SER A 74 -10.69 3.11 10.21
CA SER A 74 -11.95 3.76 9.82
C SER A 74 -12.84 2.88 8.95
N LEU A 75 -12.36 1.71 8.52
CA LEU A 75 -13.17 0.78 7.73
C LEU A 75 -14.28 0.19 8.61
N PRO A 76 -15.52 0.10 8.09
CA PRO A 76 -16.62 -0.52 8.82
C PRO A 76 -16.33 -1.98 9.13
N ALA A 77 -16.84 -2.47 10.26
CA ALA A 77 -16.73 -3.88 10.63
C ALA A 77 -17.60 -4.75 9.71
N GLU A 78 -17.26 -6.04 9.58
CA GLU A 78 -17.99 -6.98 8.72
C GLU A 78 -19.47 -7.18 9.09
N ASP A 79 -19.88 -6.79 10.31
CA ASP A 79 -21.25 -6.92 10.83
C ASP A 79 -22.16 -5.72 10.52
N ASP A 80 -21.70 -4.71 9.76
CA ASP A 80 -22.57 -3.64 9.28
C ASP A 80 -23.49 -4.15 8.15
N LEU A 81 -24.78 -3.80 8.20
CA LEU A 81 -25.82 -4.15 7.20
C LEU A 81 -25.60 -3.55 5.79
N GLY A 82 -24.37 -3.12 5.47
CA GLY A 82 -23.95 -2.48 4.23
C GLY A 82 -23.15 -3.41 3.30
N PRO A 83 -22.68 -2.89 2.16
CA PRO A 83 -21.86 -3.65 1.23
C PRO A 83 -20.54 -4.11 1.89
N SER A 84 -20.26 -5.40 1.82
CA SER A 84 -19.01 -5.98 2.32
C SER A 84 -17.82 -5.48 1.50
N PHE A 85 -16.82 -4.91 2.17
CA PHE A 85 -15.60 -4.44 1.54
C PHE A 85 -14.38 -5.01 2.26
N ALA A 86 -13.67 -5.92 1.58
CA ALA A 86 -12.48 -6.56 2.10
C ALA A 86 -11.23 -6.07 1.35
N ILE A 87 -10.18 -5.76 2.10
CA ILE A 87 -8.84 -5.47 1.57
C ILE A 87 -7.85 -6.38 2.26
N ALA A 88 -7.05 -7.09 1.47
CA ALA A 88 -5.96 -7.90 1.96
C ALA A 88 -4.67 -7.53 1.22
N ASN A 89 -3.70 -6.97 1.95
CA ASN A 89 -2.36 -6.71 1.45
C ASN A 89 -1.37 -7.48 2.32
N ARG A 90 -0.36 -8.09 1.70
CA ARG A 90 0.70 -8.82 2.39
C ARG A 90 2.00 -8.72 1.61
N LEU A 91 3.14 -8.76 2.31
CA LEU A 91 4.45 -8.93 1.68
C LEU A 91 4.90 -10.38 1.83
N TYR A 92 5.39 -10.95 0.73
CA TYR A 92 6.02 -12.27 0.72
C TYR A 92 7.51 -12.14 0.43
N HIS A 93 8.34 -12.88 1.15
CA HIS A 93 9.78 -12.95 0.91
C HIS A 93 10.22 -14.37 0.57
N ARG A 94 11.37 -14.49 -0.10
CA ARG A 94 11.97 -15.79 -0.39
C ARG A 94 12.49 -16.46 0.89
N PRO A 95 12.58 -17.80 0.93
CA PRO A 95 13.11 -18.54 2.09
C PRO A 95 14.53 -18.12 2.52
N ASP A 96 15.37 -17.73 1.56
CA ASP A 96 16.75 -17.32 1.80
C ASP A 96 16.92 -15.82 2.10
N PHE A 97 15.81 -15.07 2.20
CA PHE A 97 15.82 -13.65 2.50
C PHE A 97 15.49 -13.38 3.96
N SER A 98 16.38 -12.68 4.65
CA SER A 98 16.14 -12.20 6.02
C SER A 98 15.80 -10.72 6.04
N TYR A 99 14.85 -10.34 6.87
CA TYR A 99 14.49 -8.95 7.13
C TYR A 99 14.60 -8.62 8.62
N LEU A 100 14.66 -7.34 8.92
CA LEU A 100 14.84 -6.89 10.29
C LEU A 100 13.52 -7.04 11.09
N PRO A 101 13.54 -7.56 12.33
CA PRO A 101 12.32 -7.67 13.14
C PRO A 101 11.59 -6.33 13.35
N ARG A 102 12.33 -5.21 13.34
CA ARG A 102 11.76 -3.86 13.42
C ARG A 102 10.93 -3.49 12.19
N TYR A 103 11.23 -4.05 11.03
CA TYR A 103 10.47 -3.80 9.81
C TYR A 103 9.08 -4.44 9.91
N GLN A 104 9.01 -5.74 10.24
CA GLN A 104 7.76 -6.45 10.54
C GLN A 104 6.88 -5.71 11.55
N ARG A 105 7.44 -5.28 12.69
CA ARG A 105 6.65 -4.53 13.69
C ARG A 105 6.03 -3.25 13.14
N LYS A 106 6.72 -2.55 12.24
CA LYS A 106 6.18 -1.34 11.62
C LYS A 106 5.12 -1.68 10.57
N VAL A 107 5.31 -2.72 9.76
CA VAL A 107 4.29 -3.20 8.80
C VAL A 107 3.01 -3.56 9.53
N GLN A 108 3.11 -4.36 10.61
CA GLN A 108 1.95 -4.71 11.43
C GLN A 108 1.28 -3.47 12.04
N ARG A 109 2.06 -2.54 12.61
CA ARG A 109 1.54 -1.33 13.26
C ARG A 109 0.78 -0.43 12.28
N PHE A 110 1.32 -0.19 11.09
CA PHE A 110 0.79 0.82 10.18
C PHE A 110 -0.19 0.27 9.15
N TYR A 111 -0.12 -1.02 8.84
CA TYR A 111 -0.92 -1.64 7.78
C TYR A 111 -1.76 -2.82 8.28
N GLY A 112 -1.59 -3.29 9.52
CA GLY A 112 -2.28 -4.47 10.03
C GLY A 112 -1.91 -5.76 9.28
N SER A 113 -0.72 -5.79 8.68
CA SER A 113 -0.24 -6.88 7.83
C SER A 113 1.08 -7.46 8.32
N ASP A 114 1.32 -8.71 7.93
CA ASP A 114 2.58 -9.42 8.13
C ASP A 114 3.46 -9.43 6.88
N ILE A 115 4.74 -9.71 7.10
CA ILE A 115 5.70 -10.18 6.11
C ILE A 115 5.83 -11.69 6.32
N GLN A 116 5.56 -12.48 5.29
CA GLN A 116 5.57 -13.95 5.37
C GLN A 116 6.55 -14.55 4.37
N GLN A 117 7.10 -15.71 4.69
CA GLN A 117 7.86 -16.48 3.72
C GLN A 117 6.89 -16.99 2.64
N PHE A 118 7.31 -16.95 1.38
CA PHE A 118 6.60 -17.62 0.30
C PHE A 118 6.80 -19.13 0.42
N GLU A 119 5.71 -19.89 0.40
CA GLU A 119 5.68 -21.36 0.49
C GLU A 119 6.15 -22.03 -0.81
#